data_AF-A0A383CTB3-F1
#
_entry.id   AF-A0A383CTB3-F1
#
_cell.length_a   1.000
_cell.length_b   1.000
_cell.length_c   1.000
_cell.angle_alpha   90.00
_cell.angle_beta   90.00
_cell.angle_gamma   90.00
#
_symmetry.space_group_name_H-M   'P 1'
#
loop_
_entity.id
_entity.type
_entity.pdbx_description
1 polymer ?
#
loop_
_entity_poly.entity_id
_entity_poly.type
_entity_poly.pdbx_seq_one_letter_code
_entity_poly.pdbx_strand_id
1 'polypeptide(L)'
;MAENDIITRTVSPNKAKKSINHAMLKRRPIFLWGPPGIGKSDIVRQITDDLEKSLLIDIRLSLWEPTDIKGIPYFDSNTGTMVWAPPGELPSEELAKKYKNIVLLLDEMNSAAP
;
A
#
# COMPACT_ATOMS: atom_id res chain seq x y z
N MET A 1 -13.87 -17.94 -17.15
CA MET A 1 -13.80 -17.09 -15.95
C MET A 1 -12.82 -17.76 -15.01
N ALA A 2 -11.63 -17.18 -14.81
CA ALA A 2 -10.67 -17.76 -13.88
C ALA A 2 -11.19 -17.56 -12.46
N GLU A 3 -11.33 -18.65 -11.72
CA GLU A 3 -11.65 -18.66 -10.31
C GLU A 3 -10.51 -17.92 -9.58
N ASN A 4 -10.80 -16.71 -9.08
CA ASN A 4 -9.84 -15.95 -8.30
C ASN A 4 -9.70 -16.65 -6.95
N ASP A 5 -8.72 -17.55 -6.86
CA ASP A 5 -8.46 -18.37 -5.69
C ASP A 5 -7.88 -17.48 -4.57
N ILE A 6 -8.76 -16.89 -3.76
CA ILE A 6 -8.39 -16.10 -2.59
C ILE A 6 -7.92 -17.07 -1.50
N ILE A 7 -6.60 -17.27 -1.43
CA ILE A 7 -5.99 -18.14 -0.42
C ILE A 7 -5.94 -17.42 0.93
N THR A 8 -6.93 -17.66 1.79
CA THR A 8 -6.95 -17.17 3.16
C THR A 8 -6.10 -18.06 4.07
N ARG A 9 -5.22 -17.47 4.90
CA ARG A 9 -4.40 -18.20 5.88
C ARG A 9 -4.43 -17.51 7.25
N THR A 10 -4.82 -18.25 8.28
CA THR A 10 -4.71 -17.80 9.68
C THR A 10 -3.35 -18.19 10.24
N VAL A 11 -2.61 -17.20 10.74
CA VAL A 11 -1.25 -17.38 11.26
C VAL A 11 -1.08 -16.60 12.56
N SER A 12 -0.19 -17.07 13.44
CA SER A 12 0.23 -16.28 14.61
C SER A 12 1.06 -15.08 14.17
N PRO A 13 1.19 -14.01 14.98
CA PRO A 13 2.00 -12.84 14.64
C PRO A 13 3.45 -13.18 14.22
N ASN A 14 4.10 -14.11 14.93
CA ASN A 14 5.45 -14.57 14.59
C ASN A 14 5.52 -15.24 13.21
N LYS A 15 4.47 -15.99 12.81
CA LYS A 15 4.38 -16.61 11.49
C LYS A 15 3.95 -15.60 10.42
N ALA A 16 3.21 -14.55 10.78
CA ALA A 16 2.79 -13.48 9.87
C ALA A 16 4.01 -12.78 9.23
N LYS A 17 5.05 -12.47 10.02
CA LYS A 17 6.29 -11.84 9.48
C LYS A 17 6.87 -12.63 8.30
N LYS A 18 6.99 -13.95 8.44
CA LYS A 18 7.51 -14.84 7.38
C LYS A 18 6.60 -14.87 6.13
N SER A 19 5.29 -14.95 6.34
CA SER A 19 4.31 -14.96 5.24
C SER A 19 4.29 -13.63 4.47
N ILE A 20 4.32 -12.51 5.18
CA ILE A 20 4.36 -11.16 4.60
C ILE A 20 5.65 -10.98 3.81
N ASN A 21 6.80 -11.31 4.38
CA ASN A 21 8.09 -11.28 3.68
C ASN A 21 8.06 -12.08 2.37
N HIS A 22 7.53 -13.31 2.42
CA HIS A 22 7.42 -14.13 1.23
C HIS A 22 6.54 -13.50 0.14
N ALA A 23 5.40 -12.94 0.53
CA ALA A 23 4.49 -12.27 -0.40
C ALA A 23 5.11 -11.01 -1.02
N MET A 24 5.80 -10.19 -0.21
CA MET A 24 6.51 -9.00 -0.68
C MET A 24 7.62 -9.34 -1.68
N LEU A 25 8.43 -10.38 -1.43
CA LEU A 25 9.44 -10.86 -2.38
C LEU A 25 8.83 -11.35 -3.70
N LYS A 26 7.61 -11.88 -3.64
CA LYS A 26 6.83 -12.29 -4.82
C LYS A 26 6.03 -11.14 -5.44
N ARG A 27 6.12 -9.93 -4.90
CA ARG A 27 5.35 -8.75 -5.30
C ARG A 27 3.84 -9.03 -5.38
N ARG A 28 3.34 -9.84 -4.43
CA ARG A 28 1.91 -10.14 -4.31
C ARG A 28 1.29 -9.21 -3.27
N PRO A 29 0.28 -8.41 -3.62
CA PRO A 29 -0.53 -7.70 -2.65
C PRO A 29 -1.16 -8.68 -1.66
N ILE A 30 -1.24 -8.29 -0.39
CA ILE A 30 -1.83 -9.10 0.67
C ILE A 30 -2.77 -8.22 1.51
N PHE A 31 -3.84 -8.84 2.00
CA PHE A 31 -4.72 -8.22 2.97
C PHE A 31 -4.45 -8.81 4.34
N LEU A 32 -4.06 -7.97 5.30
CA LEU A 32 -3.77 -8.39 6.67
C LEU A 32 -4.95 -7.99 7.57
N TRP A 33 -5.59 -8.99 8.17
CA TRP A 33 -6.73 -8.79 9.07
C TRP A 33 -6.51 -9.52 10.40
N GLY A 34 -7.14 -9.02 11.45
CA GLY A 34 -7.02 -9.56 12.80
C GLY A 34 -7.35 -8.51 13.86
N PRO A 35 -7.35 -8.88 15.16
CA PRO A 35 -7.74 -7.99 16.24
C PRO A 35 -6.97 -6.64 16.25
N PRO A 36 -7.60 -5.55 16.73
CA PRO A 36 -6.90 -4.29 16.95
C PRO A 36 -5.76 -4.48 17.97
N GLY A 37 -4.68 -3.71 17.83
CA GLY A 37 -3.54 -3.74 18.77
C GLY A 37 -2.59 -4.94 18.66
N ILE A 38 -2.81 -5.88 17.73
CA ILE A 38 -1.93 -7.07 17.57
C ILE A 38 -0.58 -6.77 16.87
N GLY A 39 -0.28 -5.49 16.58
CA GLY A 39 0.99 -5.07 15.97
C GLY A 39 1.09 -5.25 14.45
N LYS A 40 -0.04 -5.26 13.72
CA LYS A 40 -0.07 -5.44 12.25
C LYS A 40 0.85 -4.45 11.52
N SER A 41 0.67 -3.16 11.78
CA SER A 41 1.42 -2.08 11.13
C SER A 41 2.89 -2.08 11.56
N ASP A 42 3.17 -2.45 12.81
CA ASP A 42 4.56 -2.58 13.31
C ASP A 42 5.31 -3.72 12.62
N ILE A 43 4.65 -4.86 12.36
CA ILE A 43 5.25 -5.95 11.59
C ILE A 43 5.61 -5.48 10.18
N VAL A 44 4.73 -4.73 9.51
CA VAL A 44 5.00 -4.18 8.17
C VAL A 44 6.17 -3.20 8.19
N ARG A 45 6.25 -2.35 9.22
CA ARG A 45 7.37 -1.41 9.41
C ARG A 45 8.69 -2.14 9.59
N GLN A 46 8.75 -3.09 10.52
CA GLN A 46 9.95 -3.90 10.75
C GLN A 46 10.41 -4.65 9.50
N ILE A 47 9.46 -5.21 8.74
CA ILE A 47 9.77 -5.87 7.47
C ILE A 47 10.37 -4.88 6.48
N THR A 48 9.80 -3.69 6.37
CA THR A 48 10.29 -2.67 5.45
C THR A 48 11.69 -2.21 5.83
N ASP A 49 11.97 -2.03 7.13
CA ASP A 49 13.30 -1.69 7.64
C ASP A 49 14.35 -2.79 7.36
N ASP A 50 13.93 -4.05 7.29
CA ASP A 50 14.79 -5.20 6.94
C ASP A 50 15.10 -5.26 5.41
N LEU A 51 14.42 -4.48 4.57
CA LEU A 51 14.65 -4.45 3.11
C LEU A 51 15.76 -3.47 2.72
N GLU A 52 16.53 -3.84 1.69
CA GLU A 52 17.59 -2.98 1.16
C GLU A 52 17.02 -1.69 0.55
N LYS A 53 17.57 -0.54 0.96
CA LYS A 53 17.26 0.80 0.45
C LYS A 53 15.75 1.01 0.28
N SER A 54 15.02 0.85 1.37
CA SER A 54 13.56 0.78 1.37
C SER A 54 12.89 2.05 1.86
N LEU A 55 11.61 2.19 1.54
CA LEU A 55 10.72 3.22 2.07
C LEU A 55 9.37 2.59 2.41
N LEU A 56 8.84 2.90 3.59
CA LEU A 56 7.45 2.64 3.94
C LEU A 56 6.63 3.91 3.67
N ILE A 57 5.57 3.77 2.87
CA ILE A 57 4.50 4.76 2.73
C ILE A 57 3.30 4.20 3.49
N ASP A 58 2.97 4.80 4.63
CA ASP A 58 1.86 4.40 5.51
C ASP A 58 0.70 5.38 5.32
N ILE A 59 -0.37 4.92 4.67
CA ILE A 59 -1.57 5.71 4.39
C ILE A 59 -2.70 5.22 5.28
N ARG A 60 -3.27 6.15 6.04
CA ARG A 60 -4.50 5.93 6.81
C ARG A 60 -5.68 6.22 5.90
N LEU A 61 -6.27 5.17 5.32
CA LEU A 61 -7.37 5.33 4.36
C LEU A 61 -8.63 5.92 4.98
N SER A 62 -8.81 5.81 6.30
CA SER A 62 -9.87 6.47 7.05
C SER A 62 -9.81 8.00 7.01
N LEU A 63 -8.65 8.57 6.68
CA LEU A 63 -8.43 10.02 6.55
C LEU A 63 -8.47 10.49 5.09
N TRP A 64 -8.62 9.57 4.13
CA TRP A 64 -8.60 9.87 2.71
C TRP A 64 -10.02 9.92 2.15
N GLU A 65 -10.27 10.91 1.31
CA GLU A 65 -11.44 10.93 0.46
C GLU A 65 -11.19 10.06 -0.79
N PRO A 66 -12.22 9.49 -1.43
CA PRO A 66 -12.05 8.69 -2.66
C PRO A 66 -11.32 9.45 -3.79
N THR A 67 -11.44 10.78 -3.82
CA THR A 67 -10.75 11.64 -4.77
C THR A 67 -9.24 11.71 -4.53
N ASP A 68 -8.78 11.53 -3.29
CA ASP A 68 -7.35 11.59 -2.96
C ASP A 68 -6.60 10.41 -3.58
N ILE A 69 -7.24 9.24 -3.73
CA ILE A 69 -6.63 8.10 -4.44
C ILE A 69 -6.59 8.35 -5.96
N LYS A 70 -7.64 8.94 -6.50
CA LYS A 70 -7.77 9.17 -7.96
C LYS A 70 -6.91 10.32 -8.46
N GLY A 71 -6.58 11.26 -7.58
CA GLY A 71 -5.91 12.51 -7.91
C GLY A 71 -6.90 13.66 -8.15
N ILE A 72 -6.37 14.85 -8.40
CA ILE A 72 -7.17 16.06 -8.60
C ILE A 72 -7.22 16.43 -10.08
N PRO A 73 -8.41 16.61 -10.69
CA PRO A 73 -8.50 17.04 -12.08
C PRO A 73 -8.09 18.50 -12.21
N TYR A 74 -7.27 18.80 -13.21
CA TYR A 74 -6.92 20.17 -13.58
C TYR A 74 -6.91 20.32 -15.10
N PHE A 75 -7.08 21.56 -15.57
CA PHE A 75 -7.00 21.87 -16.99
C PHE A 75 -5.54 22.11 -17.39
N ASP A 76 -5.01 21.31 -18.30
CA ASP A 76 -3.68 21.53 -18.86
C ASP A 76 -3.79 22.38 -20.14
N SER A 77 -3.32 23.63 -20.03
CA SER A 77 -3.34 24.59 -21.13
C SER A 77 -2.43 24.23 -22.31
N ASN A 78 -1.45 23.33 -22.11
CA ASN A 78 -0.57 22.89 -23.19
C ASN A 78 -1.24 21.86 -24.09
N THR A 79 -2.01 20.95 -23.51
CA THR A 79 -2.74 19.90 -24.24
C THR A 79 -4.18 20.29 -24.57
N GLY A 80 -4.73 21.32 -23.90
CA GLY A 80 -6.11 21.76 -24.07
C GLY A 80 -7.14 20.78 -23.52
N THR A 81 -6.72 19.91 -22.59
CA THR A 81 -7.58 18.83 -22.05
C THR A 81 -7.58 18.81 -20.52
N MET A 82 -8.62 18.19 -19.94
CA MET A 82 -8.65 17.89 -18.51
C MET A 82 -7.77 16.67 -18.22
N VAL A 83 -6.82 16.84 -17.31
CA VAL A 83 -5.88 15.80 -16.89
C VAL A 83 -5.95 15.60 -15.38
N TRP A 84 -5.50 14.45 -14.89
CA TRP A 84 -5.51 14.12 -13.46
C TRP A 84 -4.10 14.26 -12.90
N ALA A 85 -3.92 15.13 -11.90
CA ALA A 85 -2.69 15.19 -11.13
C ALA A 85 -2.63 13.98 -10.19
N PRO A 86 -1.58 13.15 -10.25
CA PRO A 86 -1.46 12.02 -9.33
C PRO A 86 -1.31 12.52 -7.89
N PRO A 87 -1.81 11.79 -6.89
CA PRO A 87 -1.64 12.17 -5.49
C PRO A 87 -0.16 12.16 -5.08
N GLY A 88 0.23 13.16 -4.29
CA GLY A 88 1.62 13.38 -3.90
C GLY A 88 2.16 12.34 -2.92
N GLU A 89 1.28 11.72 -2.15
CA GLU A 89 1.59 10.69 -1.16
C GLU A 89 1.91 9.33 -1.79
N LEU A 90 1.42 9.06 -3.00
CA LEU A 90 1.76 7.84 -3.74
C LEU A 90 3.17 7.97 -4.34
N PRO A 91 3.88 6.84 -4.53
CA PRO A 91 5.25 6.89 -5.02
C PRO A 91 5.31 7.40 -6.47
N SER A 92 6.02 8.51 -6.67
CA SER A 92 6.36 9.02 -8.00
C SER A 92 7.52 8.24 -8.63
N GLU A 93 7.71 8.34 -9.94
CA GLU A 93 8.87 7.74 -10.62
C GLU A 93 10.20 8.27 -10.07
N GLU A 94 10.26 9.55 -9.73
CA GLU A 94 11.44 10.16 -9.14
C GLU A 94 11.75 9.60 -7.75
N LEU A 95 10.71 9.36 -6.94
CA LEU A 95 10.84 8.69 -5.64
C LEU A 95 11.27 7.23 -5.82
N ALA A 96 10.66 6.52 -6.76
CA ALA A 96 10.98 5.13 -7.08
C ALA A 96 12.43 4.94 -7.55
N LYS A 97 13.06 5.94 -8.18
CA LYS A 97 14.49 5.91 -8.51
C LYS A 97 15.40 6.00 -7.28
N LYS A 98 14.92 6.56 -6.16
CA LYS A 98 15.70 6.72 -4.92
C LYS A 98 15.73 5.44 -4.08
N TYR A 99 14.71 4.60 -4.15
CA TYR A 99 14.56 3.41 -3.31
C TYR A 99 14.53 2.13 -4.13
N LYS A 100 15.15 1.06 -3.62
CA LYS A 100 15.08 -0.26 -4.26
C LYS A 100 13.74 -0.95 -3.98
N ASN A 101 13.16 -0.67 -2.81
CA ASN A 101 11.88 -1.22 -2.37
C ASN A 101 11.01 -0.10 -1.82
N ILE A 102 9.77 0.01 -2.30
CA ILE A 102 8.75 0.88 -1.69
C ILE A 102 7.61 -0.03 -1.25
N VAL A 103 7.30 0.01 0.03
CA VAL A 103 6.17 -0.73 0.62
C VAL A 103 5.05 0.29 0.84
N LEU A 104 3.90 0.04 0.21
CA LEU A 104 2.69 0.83 0.41
C LEU A 104 1.78 0.09 1.39
N LEU A 105 1.58 0.65 2.57
CA LEU A 105 0.62 0.17 3.56
C LEU A 105 -0.64 1.03 3.47
N LEU A 106 -1.76 0.38 3.13
CA LEU A 106 -3.09 0.97 3.15
C LEU A 106 -3.79 0.51 4.43
N ASP A 107 -3.62 1.26 5.51
CA ASP A 107 -4.18 0.91 6.81
C ASP A 107 -5.63 1.40 6.95
N GLU A 108 -6.39 0.75 7.81
CA GLU A 108 -7.81 1.06 8.08
C GLU A 108 -8.73 1.02 6.84
N MET A 109 -8.38 0.19 5.84
CA MET A 109 -9.15 0.03 4.61
C MET A 109 -10.63 -0.30 4.82
N ASN A 110 -10.96 -1.01 5.90
CA ASN A 110 -12.34 -1.34 6.26
C ASN A 110 -13.17 -0.12 6.71
N SER A 111 -12.52 0.98 7.03
CA SER A 111 -13.13 2.26 7.44
C SER A 111 -13.08 3.30 6.32
N ALA A 112 -12.48 2.97 5.17
CA ALA A 112 -12.39 3.87 4.02
C ALA A 112 -13.77 4.09 3.38
N ALA A 113 -13.96 5.28 2.79
CA ALA A 113 -15.14 5.55 1.98
C ALA A 113 -15.16 4.65 0.72
N PRO A 114 -16.34 4.15 0.31
CA PRO A 114 -16.48 3.23 -0.83
C PRO A 114 -16.21 3.88 -2.20
#